data_AF-A0A2J6HG47-F1
#
_entry.id   AF-A0A2J6HG47-F1
#
_cell.length_a   1.000
_cell.length_b   1.000
_cell.length_c   1.000
_cell.angle_alpha   90.00
_cell.angle_beta   90.00
_cell.angle_gamma   90.00
#
_symmetry.space_group_name_H-M   'P 1'
#
loop_
_entity.id
_entity.type
_entity.pdbx_description
1 polymer ?
#
loop_
_entity_poly.entity_id
_entity_poly.type
_entity_poly.pdbx_seq_one_letter_code
_entity_poly.pdbx_strand_id
1 'polypeptide(L)'
;MKMKNLLNNLNEFALSDSDFQHPSYLHGRLHTYRVIAWTVIICNITDYKKGRNAFFAAMVHDMGRVDDSKDPLHGLNSARKYLPKYKGLFRKYGASETDLDEIAEAITMHSLYEEKNDNETLKILKDADALDRVRLHPHKPDPTFLRYSFTWSLVPAAAELLKFTEGHSKAGLQDIIHKAADLAKVKLF
;
A
#
# COMPACT_ATOMS: atom_id res chain seq x y z
N MET A 1 -6.37 19.16 -0.55
CA MET A 1 -7.25 18.20 -1.25
C MET A 1 -7.56 17.05 -0.30
N LYS A 2 -8.80 16.50 -0.25
CA LYS A 2 -9.26 15.47 0.73
C LYS A 2 -9.23 14.03 0.15
N MET A 3 -9.12 12.97 0.96
CA MET A 3 -9.05 11.54 0.55
C MET A 3 -10.19 11.19 -0.40
N LYS A 4 -11.35 11.78 -0.13
CA LYS A 4 -12.56 11.71 -0.95
C LYS A 4 -12.29 11.96 -2.44
N ASN A 5 -11.41 12.90 -2.79
CA ASN A 5 -11.08 13.14 -4.20
C ASN A 5 -10.26 12.00 -4.82
N LEU A 6 -9.38 11.33 -4.06
CA LEU A 6 -8.74 10.10 -4.54
C LEU A 6 -9.77 8.98 -4.72
N LEU A 7 -10.61 8.76 -3.70
CA LEU A 7 -11.61 7.69 -3.70
C LEU A 7 -12.65 7.83 -4.82
N ASN A 8 -13.00 9.06 -5.18
CA ASN A 8 -13.91 9.33 -6.29
C ASN A 8 -13.28 9.08 -7.68
N ASN A 9 -11.96 8.90 -7.77
CA ASN A 9 -11.23 8.77 -9.03
C ASN A 9 -10.28 7.56 -9.04
N LEU A 10 -10.64 6.48 -8.35
CA LEU A 10 -9.80 5.28 -8.22
C LEU A 10 -9.49 4.59 -9.56
N ASN A 11 -10.31 4.82 -10.59
CA ASN A 11 -10.08 4.33 -11.94
C ASN A 11 -8.78 4.89 -12.56
N GLU A 12 -8.32 6.09 -12.14
CA GLU A 12 -7.04 6.66 -12.61
C GLU A 12 -5.81 6.00 -11.96
N PHE A 13 -6.02 5.23 -10.89
CA PHE A 13 -4.99 4.48 -10.17
C PHE A 13 -5.03 2.98 -10.49
N ALA A 14 -5.75 2.61 -11.55
CA ALA A 14 -5.80 1.23 -12.00
C ALA A 14 -4.42 0.80 -12.51
N LEU A 15 -3.91 -0.29 -11.94
CA LEU A 15 -2.71 -0.99 -12.33
C LEU A 15 -3.04 -2.21 -13.18
N SER A 16 -2.05 -2.65 -13.94
CA SER A 16 -1.98 -3.86 -14.73
C SER A 16 -0.74 -4.65 -14.32
N ASP A 17 -0.70 -5.95 -14.64
CA ASP A 17 0.48 -6.76 -14.32
C ASP A 17 1.73 -6.31 -15.10
N SER A 18 1.53 -5.63 -16.26
CA SER A 18 2.62 -5.02 -17.04
C SER A 18 3.25 -3.77 -16.42
N ASP A 19 2.67 -3.22 -15.35
CA ASP A 19 3.25 -2.08 -14.64
C ASP A 19 4.41 -2.48 -13.71
N PHE A 20 4.59 -3.79 -13.48
CA PHE A 20 5.58 -4.35 -12.57
C PHE A 20 6.81 -4.85 -13.35
N GLN A 21 8.00 -4.64 -12.77
CA GLN A 21 9.25 -5.17 -13.34
C GLN A 21 9.25 -6.69 -13.43
N HIS A 22 8.65 -7.35 -12.43
CA HIS A 22 8.57 -8.80 -12.31
C HIS A 22 7.09 -9.22 -12.21
N PRO A 23 6.56 -9.98 -13.18
CA PRO A 23 5.22 -10.55 -13.07
C PRO A 23 5.16 -11.54 -11.91
N SER A 24 4.32 -11.26 -10.92
CA SER A 24 4.23 -12.04 -9.69
C SER A 24 2.81 -12.13 -9.15
N TYR A 25 2.43 -13.33 -8.69
CA TYR A 25 1.20 -13.52 -7.92
C TYR A 25 1.36 -13.05 -6.46
N LEU A 26 2.59 -12.99 -5.94
CA LEU A 26 2.90 -12.64 -4.54
C LEU A 26 3.06 -11.13 -4.34
N HIS A 27 3.65 -10.43 -5.31
CA HIS A 27 4.01 -9.00 -5.24
C HIS A 27 3.46 -8.18 -6.43
N GLY A 28 2.47 -8.73 -7.15
CA GLY A 28 1.82 -8.05 -8.27
C GLY A 28 0.60 -7.21 -7.87
N ARG A 29 -0.22 -6.88 -8.87
CA ARG A 29 -1.35 -5.95 -8.77
C ARG A 29 -2.27 -6.19 -7.56
N LEU A 30 -2.68 -7.43 -7.30
CA LEU A 30 -3.63 -7.71 -6.21
C LEU A 30 -3.02 -7.45 -4.84
N HIS A 31 -1.74 -7.77 -4.65
CA HIS A 31 -1.01 -7.41 -3.44
C HIS A 31 -0.97 -5.88 -3.28
N THR A 32 -0.53 -5.16 -4.31
CA THR A 32 -0.50 -3.69 -4.30
C THR A 32 -1.86 -3.07 -3.99
N TYR A 33 -2.95 -3.60 -4.56
CA TYR A 33 -4.30 -3.12 -4.28
C TYR A 33 -4.75 -3.37 -2.84
N ARG A 34 -4.41 -4.52 -2.24
CA ARG A 34 -4.70 -4.78 -0.82
C ARG A 34 -3.90 -3.85 0.09
N VAL A 35 -2.62 -3.61 -0.22
CA VAL A 35 -1.80 -2.63 0.52
C VAL A 35 -2.40 -1.23 0.40
N ILE A 36 -2.78 -0.79 -0.81
CA ILE A 36 -3.50 0.49 -0.99
C ILE A 36 -4.76 0.54 -0.13
N ALA A 37 -5.59 -0.52 -0.14
CA ALA A 37 -6.80 -0.57 0.67
C ALA A 37 -6.49 -0.41 2.17
N TRP A 38 -5.47 -1.10 2.69
CA TRP A 38 -5.06 -0.93 4.08
C TRP A 38 -4.52 0.47 4.39
N THR A 39 -3.80 1.13 3.47
CA THR A 39 -3.41 2.54 3.67
C THR A 39 -4.63 3.46 3.81
N VAL A 40 -5.71 3.22 3.05
CA VAL A 40 -6.97 3.98 3.17
C VAL A 40 -7.63 3.72 4.53
N ILE A 41 -7.71 2.47 4.98
CA ILE A 41 -8.31 2.12 6.27
C ILE A 41 -7.52 2.69 7.44
N ILE A 42 -6.19 2.54 7.42
CA ILE A 42 -5.29 3.08 8.45
C ILE A 42 -5.40 4.61 8.49
N CYS A 43 -5.37 5.28 7.33
CA CYS A 43 -5.55 6.73 7.20
C CYS A 43 -6.88 7.22 7.79
N ASN A 44 -7.98 6.48 7.61
CA ASN A 44 -9.27 6.85 8.19
C ASN A 44 -9.25 6.86 9.72
N ILE A 45 -8.33 6.14 10.34
CA ILE A 45 -8.15 6.03 11.79
C ILE A 45 -7.07 7.01 12.29
N THR A 46 -6.13 7.42 11.42
CA THR A 46 -4.96 8.25 11.74
C THR A 46 -4.98 9.63 11.04
N ASP A 47 -3.80 10.15 10.65
CA ASP A 47 -3.63 11.44 9.97
C ASP A 47 -3.89 11.34 8.46
N TYR A 48 -4.78 12.21 8.00
CA TYR A 48 -5.20 12.28 6.62
C TYR A 48 -4.09 12.59 5.60
N LYS A 49 -3.22 13.58 5.86
CA LYS A 49 -2.20 14.02 4.88
C LYS A 49 -1.21 12.89 4.63
N LYS A 50 -0.81 12.21 5.70
CA LYS A 50 0.15 11.09 5.67
C LYS A 50 -0.45 9.87 4.98
N GLY A 51 -1.74 9.60 5.16
CA GLY A 51 -2.40 8.53 4.44
C GLY A 51 -2.48 8.72 2.92
N ARG A 52 -2.60 9.95 2.42
CA ARG A 52 -2.51 10.23 0.97
C ARG A 52 -1.13 9.88 0.41
N ASN A 53 -0.07 10.31 1.09
CA ASN A 53 1.30 10.02 0.66
C ASN A 53 1.56 8.51 0.76
N ALA A 54 1.02 7.82 1.78
CA ALA A 54 1.12 6.37 1.92
C ALA A 54 0.37 5.60 0.83
N PHE A 55 -0.79 6.09 0.39
CA PHE A 55 -1.52 5.57 -0.77
C PHE A 55 -0.64 5.61 -2.03
N PHE A 56 0.00 6.75 -2.30
CA PHE A 56 0.90 6.91 -3.46
C PHE A 56 2.14 6.03 -3.34
N ALA A 57 2.72 5.93 -2.15
CA ALA A 57 3.86 5.06 -1.89
C ALA A 57 3.50 3.59 -2.11
N ALA A 58 2.37 3.13 -1.56
CA ALA A 58 1.86 1.77 -1.70
C ALA A 58 1.67 1.38 -3.17
N MET A 59 1.16 2.29 -4.00
CA MET A 59 0.94 2.03 -5.43
C MET A 59 2.20 1.58 -6.17
N VAL A 60 3.38 2.04 -5.77
CA VAL A 60 4.63 1.77 -6.50
C VAL A 60 5.65 0.97 -5.70
N HIS A 61 5.41 0.69 -4.41
CA HIS A 61 6.44 0.21 -3.48
C HIS A 61 7.18 -1.04 -3.95
N ASP A 62 6.47 -1.98 -4.58
CA ASP A 62 7.00 -3.26 -5.04
C ASP A 62 7.20 -3.36 -6.57
N MET A 63 6.91 -2.31 -7.34
CA MET A 63 7.07 -2.36 -8.80
C MET A 63 8.52 -2.58 -9.26
N GLY A 64 9.50 -2.24 -8.41
CA GLY A 64 10.93 -2.38 -8.65
C GLY A 64 11.53 -3.74 -8.30
N ARG A 65 10.73 -4.72 -7.85
CA ARG A 65 11.21 -6.10 -7.59
C ARG A 65 11.70 -6.77 -8.86
N VAL A 66 12.83 -7.47 -8.80
CA VAL A 66 13.35 -8.27 -9.91
C VAL A 66 12.92 -9.73 -9.85
N ASP A 67 12.57 -10.21 -8.65
CA ASP A 67 12.02 -11.53 -8.35
C ASP A 67 11.24 -11.49 -7.01
N ASP A 68 10.69 -12.64 -6.61
CA ASP A 68 9.94 -12.82 -5.35
C ASP A 68 10.82 -13.10 -4.12
N SER A 69 12.15 -13.08 -4.26
CA SER A 69 13.05 -13.33 -3.14
C SER A 69 13.15 -12.13 -2.18
N LYS A 70 13.87 -12.31 -1.08
CA LYS A 70 14.18 -11.21 -0.16
C LYS A 70 15.17 -10.25 -0.83
N ASP A 71 14.63 -9.17 -1.38
CA ASP A 71 15.40 -8.09 -2.00
C ASP A 71 15.38 -6.86 -1.07
N PRO A 72 16.48 -6.36 -0.50
CA PRO A 72 16.46 -5.09 0.24
C PRO A 72 16.43 -3.85 -0.68
N LEU A 73 16.74 -4.01 -1.98
CA LEU A 73 16.86 -2.92 -2.95
C LEU A 73 15.58 -2.64 -3.75
N HIS A 74 14.53 -3.47 -3.63
CA HIS A 74 13.28 -3.25 -4.40
C HIS A 74 12.67 -1.88 -4.12
N GLY A 75 12.68 -1.41 -2.87
CA GLY A 75 12.20 -0.07 -2.52
C GLY A 75 12.99 1.03 -3.24
N LEU A 76 14.32 0.98 -3.20
CA LEU A 76 15.16 1.91 -3.94
C LEU A 76 14.89 1.85 -5.46
N ASN A 77 14.73 0.65 -6.02
CA ASN A 77 14.41 0.47 -7.43
C ASN A 77 13.04 1.07 -7.80
N SER A 78 12.03 0.85 -6.97
CA SER A 78 10.69 1.42 -7.10
C SER A 78 10.72 2.95 -7.07
N ALA A 79 11.41 3.53 -6.09
CA ALA A 79 11.56 4.99 -5.98
C ALA A 79 12.31 5.59 -7.18
N ARG A 80 13.36 4.92 -7.68
CA ARG A 80 14.16 5.45 -8.81
C ARG A 80 13.51 5.26 -10.18
N LYS A 81 12.86 4.12 -10.42
CA LYS A 81 12.40 3.72 -11.76
C LYS A 81 10.90 3.90 -11.98
N TYR A 82 10.09 3.80 -10.92
CA TYR A 82 8.63 3.75 -11.03
C TYR A 82 7.95 5.02 -10.50
N LEU A 83 8.38 5.57 -9.36
CA LEU A 83 7.84 6.85 -8.88
C LEU A 83 7.88 7.98 -9.93
N PRO A 84 8.95 8.16 -10.75
CA PRO A 84 8.96 9.19 -11.79
C PRO A 84 7.89 9.03 -12.87
N LYS A 85 7.42 7.80 -13.12
CA LYS A 85 6.34 7.51 -14.09
C LYS A 85 4.98 8.01 -13.58
N TYR A 86 4.78 8.02 -12.26
CA TYR A 86 3.50 8.37 -11.63
C TYR A 86 3.47 9.76 -10.98
N LYS A 87 4.60 10.47 -10.87
CA LYS A 87 4.66 11.80 -10.23
C LYS A 87 3.67 12.82 -10.82
N GLY A 88 3.39 12.74 -12.13
CA GLY A 88 2.40 13.59 -12.80
C GLY A 88 0.98 13.35 -12.27
N LEU A 89 0.60 12.07 -12.13
CA LEU A 89 -0.65 11.66 -11.51
C LEU A 89 -0.69 12.10 -10.03
N PHE A 90 0.39 11.89 -9.28
CA PHE A 90 0.42 12.26 -7.87
C PHE A 90 0.30 13.77 -7.66
N ARG A 91 0.93 14.59 -8.52
CA ARG A 91 0.77 16.05 -8.54
C ARG A 91 -0.66 16.47 -8.91
N LYS A 92 -1.28 15.82 -9.90
CA LYS A 92 -2.72 16.02 -10.22
C LYS A 92 -3.60 15.81 -8.98
N TYR A 93 -3.20 14.88 -8.11
CA TYR A 93 -3.87 14.59 -6.84
C TYR A 93 -3.19 15.24 -5.61
N GLY A 94 -2.47 16.34 -5.85
CA GLY A 94 -2.06 17.29 -4.82
C GLY A 94 -0.74 17.00 -4.11
N ALA A 95 0.08 16.05 -4.57
CA ALA A 95 1.44 15.91 -4.07
C ALA A 95 2.30 17.12 -4.48
N SER A 96 2.92 17.79 -3.51
CA SER A 96 3.98 18.77 -3.75
C SER A 96 5.34 18.08 -4.00
N GLU A 97 6.39 18.83 -4.33
CA GLU A 97 7.75 18.26 -4.40
C GLU A 97 8.18 17.67 -3.05
N THR A 98 7.90 18.36 -1.94
CA THR A 98 8.19 17.84 -0.60
C THR A 98 7.41 16.55 -0.30
N ASP A 99 6.17 16.44 -0.78
CA ASP A 99 5.42 15.18 -0.65
C ASP A 99 6.05 14.07 -1.49
N LEU A 100 6.55 14.37 -2.70
CA LEU A 100 7.24 13.40 -3.56
C LEU A 100 8.55 12.92 -2.94
N ASP A 101 9.31 13.80 -2.27
CA ASP A 101 10.51 13.43 -1.52
C ASP A 101 10.17 12.50 -0.34
N GLU A 102 9.12 12.83 0.43
CA GLU A 102 8.63 11.99 1.53
C GLU A 102 8.14 10.62 1.03
N ILE A 103 7.45 10.58 -0.12
CA ILE A 103 7.00 9.34 -0.76
C ILE A 103 8.20 8.52 -1.22
N ALA A 104 9.21 9.14 -1.86
CA ALA A 104 10.42 8.47 -2.30
C ALA A 104 11.21 7.86 -1.13
N GLU A 105 11.31 8.60 -0.02
CA GLU A 105 11.92 8.12 1.22
C GLU A 105 11.13 6.92 1.77
N ALA A 106 9.80 7.02 1.91
CA ALA A 106 8.98 5.94 2.42
C ALA A 106 9.09 4.66 1.54
N ILE A 107 9.07 4.81 0.22
CA ILE A 107 9.28 3.70 -0.71
C ILE A 107 10.71 3.14 -0.58
N THR A 108 11.74 3.95 -0.40
CA THR A 108 13.10 3.43 -0.27
C THR A 108 13.29 2.67 1.05
N MET A 109 12.73 3.20 2.14
CA MET A 109 12.93 2.69 3.50
C MET A 109 12.03 1.50 3.84
N HIS A 110 10.91 1.27 3.13
CA HIS A 110 10.00 0.17 3.48
C HIS A 110 10.65 -1.22 3.29
N SER A 111 11.56 -1.36 2.34
CA SER A 111 12.29 -2.60 2.06
C SER A 111 13.44 -2.87 3.03
N LEU A 112 13.77 -1.91 3.89
CA LEU A 112 14.85 -1.99 4.88
C LEU A 112 14.32 -2.38 6.26
N TYR A 113 15.14 -3.12 7.00
CA TYR A 113 14.82 -3.59 8.36
C TYR A 113 14.86 -2.45 9.41
N GLU A 114 15.30 -1.24 9.05
CA GLU A 114 15.46 -0.15 10.01
C GLU A 114 14.13 0.23 10.70
N GLU A 115 14.19 0.27 12.04
CA GLU A 115 13.04 0.50 12.93
C GLU A 115 12.85 1.96 13.34
N LYS A 116 13.92 2.77 13.30
CA LYS A 116 13.88 4.16 13.78
C LYS A 116 13.66 5.14 12.62
N ASN A 117 12.42 5.31 12.22
CA ASN A 117 12.02 6.44 11.38
C ASN A 117 10.66 6.98 11.84
N ASP A 118 10.62 8.28 12.16
CA ASP A 118 9.41 8.99 12.57
C ASP A 118 8.51 9.43 11.40
N ASN A 119 8.88 9.06 10.18
CA ASN A 119 8.07 9.27 8.98
C ASN A 119 6.77 8.48 9.05
N GLU A 120 5.67 9.19 9.31
CA GLU A 120 4.33 8.63 9.42
C GLU A 120 3.85 7.94 8.13
N THR A 121 4.25 8.46 6.95
CA THR A 121 3.95 7.82 5.65
C THR A 121 4.57 6.43 5.57
N LEU A 122 5.83 6.29 6.02
CA LEU A 122 6.51 5.01 6.09
C LEU A 122 5.85 4.06 7.09
N LYS A 123 5.40 4.56 8.25
CA LYS A 123 4.71 3.74 9.26
C LYS A 123 3.41 3.16 8.70
N ILE A 124 2.59 3.99 8.06
CA ILE A 124 1.34 3.56 7.41
C ILE A 124 1.63 2.55 6.29
N LEU A 125 2.63 2.82 5.44
CA LEU A 125 3.01 1.90 4.36
C LEU A 125 3.46 0.54 4.89
N LYS A 126 4.36 0.52 5.88
CA LYS A 126 4.87 -0.75 6.43
C LYS A 126 3.76 -1.53 7.15
N ASP A 127 2.84 -0.87 7.85
CA ASP A 127 1.70 -1.56 8.48
C ASP A 127 0.72 -2.11 7.44
N ALA A 128 0.44 -1.36 6.38
CA ALA A 128 -0.40 -1.81 5.28
C ALA A 128 0.19 -3.02 4.54
N ASP A 129 1.50 -3.01 4.25
CA ASP A 129 2.21 -4.15 3.66
C ASP A 129 2.24 -5.36 4.64
N ALA A 130 2.51 -5.10 5.92
CA ALA A 130 2.53 -6.12 6.96
C ALA A 130 1.18 -6.82 7.14
N LEU A 131 0.06 -6.09 7.05
CA LEU A 131 -1.28 -6.68 7.05
C LEU A 131 -1.46 -7.67 5.90
N ASP A 132 -0.90 -7.38 4.72
CA ASP A 132 -1.00 -8.27 3.56
C ASP A 132 -0.07 -9.50 3.65
N ARG A 133 0.79 -9.60 4.68
CA ARG A 133 1.64 -10.78 4.91
C ARG A 133 0.87 -12.00 5.41
N VAL A 134 -0.43 -11.88 5.69
CA VAL A 134 -1.33 -13.03 5.83
C VAL A 134 -1.25 -13.96 4.61
N ARG A 135 -0.81 -13.47 3.44
CA ARG A 135 -0.52 -14.29 2.23
C ARG A 135 0.65 -15.26 2.41
N LEU A 136 1.64 -14.89 3.23
CA LEU A 136 2.86 -15.68 3.47
C LEU A 136 2.69 -16.59 4.68
N HIS A 137 2.00 -16.09 5.70
CA HIS A 137 1.78 -16.78 6.97
C HIS A 137 0.32 -16.61 7.42
N PRO A 138 -0.63 -17.37 6.84
CA PRO A 138 -2.08 -17.21 7.07
C PRO A 138 -2.52 -17.27 8.53
N HIS A 139 -1.70 -17.87 9.40
CA HIS A 139 -2.03 -18.09 10.81
C HIS A 139 -1.22 -17.25 11.80
N LYS A 140 -0.22 -16.47 11.34
CA LYS A 140 0.67 -15.73 12.26
C LYS A 140 1.48 -14.62 11.57
N PRO A 141 0.86 -13.49 11.18
CA PRO A 141 1.64 -12.30 10.86
C PRO A 141 2.46 -11.90 12.09
N ASP A 142 3.76 -11.67 11.89
CA ASP A 142 4.68 -11.40 12.98
C ASP A 142 4.45 -10.00 13.57
N PRO A 143 4.23 -9.89 14.90
CA PRO A 143 3.93 -8.62 15.53
C PRO A 143 4.94 -7.52 15.50
N THR A 144 6.19 -7.88 15.28
CA THR A 144 7.25 -6.91 15.16
C THR A 144 7.11 -6.05 13.88
N PHE A 145 6.26 -6.45 12.92
CA PHE A 145 6.01 -5.69 11.71
C PHE A 145 4.89 -4.64 11.81
N LEU A 146 4.09 -4.56 12.89
CA LEU A 146 3.05 -3.52 13.02
C LEU A 146 3.49 -2.42 13.98
N ARG A 147 3.39 -1.17 13.54
CA ARG A 147 3.85 0.05 14.23
C ARG A 147 2.74 0.69 15.03
N TYR A 148 1.48 0.56 14.59
CA TYR A 148 0.35 0.99 15.39
C TYR A 148 -0.23 -0.18 16.19
N SER A 149 -0.58 0.06 17.45
CA SER A 149 -1.24 -0.95 18.27
C SER A 149 -2.62 -1.33 17.74
N PHE A 150 -3.33 -0.44 17.04
CA PHE A 150 -4.66 -0.74 16.52
C PHE A 150 -4.66 -1.60 15.25
N THR A 151 -3.57 -1.60 14.45
CA THR A 151 -3.51 -2.38 13.19
C THR A 151 -3.56 -3.87 13.46
N TRP A 152 -3.19 -4.31 14.67
CA TRP A 152 -3.45 -5.64 15.20
C TRP A 152 -4.87 -6.14 15.01
N SER A 153 -5.85 -5.27 15.28
CA SER A 153 -7.27 -5.61 15.18
C SER A 153 -7.74 -5.85 13.74
N LEU A 154 -6.94 -5.42 12.74
CA LEU A 154 -7.24 -5.55 11.32
C LEU A 154 -6.74 -6.87 10.71
N VAL A 155 -5.90 -7.64 11.41
CA VAL A 155 -5.33 -8.90 10.89
C VAL A 155 -6.41 -9.91 10.44
N PRO A 156 -7.50 -10.16 11.20
CA PRO A 156 -8.57 -11.03 10.71
C PRO A 156 -9.24 -10.50 9.44
N ALA A 157 -9.44 -9.18 9.35
CA ALA A 157 -9.98 -8.53 8.16
C ALA A 157 -9.03 -8.66 6.95
N ALA A 158 -7.71 -8.60 7.17
CA ALA A 158 -6.69 -8.84 6.14
C ALA A 158 -6.75 -10.27 5.57
N ALA A 159 -6.93 -11.27 6.43
CA ALA A 159 -7.10 -12.66 5.98
C ALA A 159 -8.37 -12.84 5.13
N GLU A 160 -9.49 -12.22 5.51
CA GLU A 160 -10.72 -12.27 4.72
C GLU A 160 -10.63 -11.49 3.40
N LEU A 161 -9.90 -10.37 3.38
CA LEU A 161 -9.64 -9.62 2.15
C LEU A 161 -8.77 -10.41 1.17
N LEU A 162 -7.75 -11.13 1.67
CA LEU A 162 -6.94 -12.03 0.85
C LEU A 162 -7.82 -13.08 0.17
N LYS A 163 -8.62 -13.82 0.94
CA LYS A 163 -9.56 -14.83 0.41
C LYS A 163 -10.48 -14.25 -0.66
N PHE A 164 -11.01 -13.04 -0.42
CA PHE A 164 -11.84 -12.36 -1.40
C PHE A 164 -11.08 -12.13 -2.72
N THR A 165 -9.87 -11.56 -2.67
CA THR A 165 -9.09 -11.26 -3.87
C THR A 165 -8.58 -12.50 -4.61
N GLU A 166 -8.30 -13.60 -3.92
CA GLU A 166 -7.94 -14.88 -4.53
C GLU A 166 -9.12 -15.48 -5.31
N GLY A 167 -10.35 -15.34 -4.77
CA GLY A 167 -11.58 -15.73 -5.47
C GLY A 167 -12.02 -14.77 -6.58
N HIS A 168 -11.46 -13.55 -6.63
CA HIS A 168 -11.87 -12.48 -7.55
C HIS A 168 -10.65 -11.84 -8.19
N SER A 169 -9.88 -12.61 -8.96
CA SER A 169 -8.63 -12.12 -9.56
C SER A 169 -8.80 -10.88 -10.45
N LYS A 170 -10.00 -10.62 -10.97
CA LYS A 170 -10.33 -9.42 -11.78
C LYS A 170 -10.86 -8.22 -10.97
N ALA A 171 -10.94 -8.32 -9.65
CA ALA A 171 -11.43 -7.24 -8.80
C ALA A 171 -10.62 -5.95 -9.04
N GLY A 172 -11.35 -4.85 -9.19
CA GLY A 172 -10.77 -3.52 -9.32
C GLY A 172 -10.32 -2.97 -7.97
N LEU A 173 -9.53 -1.90 -8.02
CA LEU A 173 -9.06 -1.21 -6.81
C LEU A 173 -10.24 -0.75 -5.94
N GLN A 174 -11.30 -0.24 -6.56
CA GLN A 174 -12.51 0.22 -5.87
C GLN A 174 -13.22 -0.92 -5.12
N ASP A 175 -13.34 -2.10 -5.71
CA ASP A 175 -14.00 -3.25 -5.08
C ASP A 175 -13.23 -3.70 -3.84
N ILE A 176 -11.90 -3.73 -3.94
CA ILE A 176 -11.00 -4.15 -2.87
C ILE A 176 -11.02 -3.14 -1.71
N ILE A 177 -11.01 -1.83 -2.00
CA ILE A 177 -11.13 -0.78 -0.97
C ILE A 177 -12.46 -0.87 -0.24
N HIS A 178 -13.58 -1.01 -0.95
CA HIS A 178 -14.90 -1.16 -0.31
C HIS A 178 -14.97 -2.42 0.54
N LYS A 179 -14.46 -3.56 0.02
CA LYS A 179 -14.42 -4.80 0.79
C LYS A 179 -13.57 -4.68 2.06
N ALA A 180 -12.42 -4.02 1.98
CA ALA A 180 -11.59 -3.77 3.15
C ALA A 180 -12.31 -2.88 4.19
N ALA A 181 -13.04 -1.85 3.74
CA ALA A 181 -13.83 -0.98 4.59
C ALA A 181 -14.95 -1.74 5.32
N ASP A 182 -15.67 -2.60 4.61
CA ASP A 182 -16.72 -3.45 5.17
C ASP A 182 -16.15 -4.42 6.23
N LEU A 183 -15.03 -5.09 5.92
CA LEU A 183 -14.38 -6.02 6.84
C LEU A 183 -13.82 -5.32 8.09
N ALA A 184 -13.28 -4.11 7.91
CA ALA A 184 -12.79 -3.28 9.01
C ALA A 184 -13.90 -2.53 9.76
N LYS A 185 -15.15 -2.60 9.29
CA LYS A 185 -16.30 -1.84 9.83
C LYS A 185 -16.06 -0.33 9.86
N VAL A 186 -15.38 0.19 8.84
CA VAL A 186 -15.05 1.61 8.69
C VAL A 186 -15.93 2.22 7.60
N LYS A 187 -16.56 3.36 7.89
CA LYS A 187 -17.30 4.13 6.88
C LYS A 187 -16.33 5.04 6.12
N LEU A 188 -16.26 4.88 4.80
CA LEU A 188 -15.50 5.78 3.92
C LEU A 188 -16.19 7.17 3.84
N PHE A 189 -15.40 8.23 3.64
CA PHE A 189 -15.83 9.64 3.69
C PHE A 189 -16.70 10.13 2.52
#